data_AF-A0A5Q0BML7-F1
#
_entry.id   AF-A0A5Q0BML7-F1
#
_cell.length_a   1.000
_cell.length_b   1.000
_cell.length_c   1.000
_cell.angle_alpha   90.00
_cell.angle_beta   90.00
_cell.angle_gamma   90.00
#
_symmetry.space_group_name_H-M   'P 1'
#
loop_
_entity.id
_entity.type
_entity.pdbx_description
1 polymer ?
#
loop_
_entity_poly.entity_id
_entity_poly.type
_entity_poly.pdbx_seq_one_letter_code
_entity_poly.pdbx_strand_id
1 'polypeptide(L)'
;MTKKRPNPKEPSIHSANLTGGKGFGFESQAGAWCLLHMLSGVHPLDIELGSLQRLSFQTAPDGWKLDDLMLTSTSATATHHCAISIKSNRQFTAKKAPEDFVRRCWLQFLEKKNNPFSAETDRLVNITAKLPPAVQDSLFPLLKAARVRDPVEMVKQLTNGDLSKNSRSLFVSFTCPADLAAQYQATTEDIPVLLRCIIVKSLDIEEPSSSDMSHALTLCRQIIETGELQTAIDLWNELVGLVDRHRVDRGHIDLAAALQALRHCFPLKDHPDFAADWLRLRLDSKDRWQSVIDLIGGKTRFPRNQLIQRIESAFDDSPVVVVLGEQGGGKSVAARHWVEQRSQMEAALWFDPKLLEIGNLSELREMLGLNRSWQEMVTAQARPSVAVVLDGLDRLLFRPESMTATAQLLATLVHHD
;
A
#
# COMPACT_ATOMS: atom_id res chain seq x y z
N MET A 1 -12.81 20.53 64.76
CA MET A 1 -13.34 20.30 63.39
C MET A 1 -12.58 21.18 62.42
N THR A 2 -11.56 20.62 61.76
CA THR A 2 -10.68 21.34 60.82
C THR A 2 -10.67 20.55 59.51
N LYS A 3 -11.20 21.17 58.44
CA LYS A 3 -11.33 20.58 57.09
C LYS A 3 -9.95 20.48 56.44
N LYS A 4 -9.50 19.26 56.12
CA LYS A 4 -8.32 18.99 55.26
C LYS A 4 -8.65 19.37 53.81
N ARG A 5 -7.79 20.18 53.19
CA ARG A 5 -7.77 20.44 51.74
C ARG A 5 -7.19 19.21 51.01
N PRO A 6 -7.66 18.85 49.80
CA PRO A 6 -7.07 17.78 49.02
C PRO A 6 -5.78 18.26 48.33
N ASN A 7 -4.75 17.40 48.29
CA ASN A 7 -3.50 17.64 47.58
C ASN A 7 -3.74 17.73 46.06
N PRO A 8 -2.95 18.56 45.33
CA PRO A 8 -3.00 18.57 43.88
C PRO A 8 -2.47 17.24 43.33
N LYS A 9 -3.18 16.68 42.34
CA LYS A 9 -2.73 15.50 41.58
C LYS A 9 -1.50 15.88 40.75
N GLU A 10 -0.38 15.22 41.02
CA GLU A 10 0.77 15.25 40.13
C GLU A 10 0.38 14.65 38.77
N PRO A 11 0.77 15.27 37.65
CA PRO A 11 0.54 14.70 36.33
C PRO A 11 1.33 13.39 36.20
N SER A 12 0.65 12.32 35.76
CA SER A 12 1.28 11.03 35.51
C SER A 12 2.27 11.16 34.36
N ILE A 13 3.56 11.25 34.70
CA ILE A 13 4.66 11.17 33.75
C ILE A 13 4.68 9.73 33.22
N HIS A 14 4.21 9.54 31.99
CA HIS A 14 4.37 8.27 31.29
C HIS A 14 5.86 8.00 31.12
N SER A 15 6.29 6.85 31.63
CA SER A 15 7.66 6.36 31.51
C SER A 15 7.97 6.08 30.04
N ALA A 16 8.60 7.05 29.38
CA ALA A 16 9.39 6.81 28.19
C ALA A 16 10.59 5.96 28.60
N ASN A 17 10.60 4.68 28.23
CA ASN A 17 11.83 3.93 28.01
C ASN A 17 11.57 2.60 27.29
N LEU A 18 12.22 2.48 26.12
CA LEU A 18 12.67 1.25 25.46
C LEU A 18 11.62 0.32 24.81
N THR A 19 10.81 0.84 23.90
CA THR A 19 10.44 0.24 22.58
C THR A 19 9.59 1.26 21.81
N GLY A 20 10.02 1.69 20.61
CA GLY A 20 9.23 2.59 19.75
C GLY A 20 9.18 4.06 20.18
N GLY A 21 10.31 4.75 20.05
CA GLY A 21 10.41 6.19 20.33
C GLY A 21 9.52 7.01 19.38
N LYS A 22 8.37 7.48 19.89
CA LYS A 22 7.70 8.77 19.57
C LYS A 22 6.33 8.95 20.28
N GLY A 23 5.88 8.01 21.11
CA GLY A 23 4.61 8.18 21.84
C GLY A 23 3.37 8.05 20.95
N PHE A 24 3.51 7.41 19.79
CA PHE A 24 2.40 7.13 18.88
C PHE A 24 1.48 6.05 19.45
N GLY A 25 0.17 6.29 19.38
CA GLY A 25 -0.82 5.33 19.86
C GLY A 25 -1.02 4.13 18.94
N PHE A 26 -1.58 3.06 19.51
CA PHE A 26 -1.99 1.83 18.82
C PHE A 26 -2.66 2.05 17.45
N GLU A 27 -3.50 3.07 17.31
CA GLU A 27 -4.21 3.35 16.06
C GLU A 27 -3.28 3.73 14.91
N SER A 28 -2.27 4.56 15.17
CA SER A 28 -1.27 4.96 14.17
C SER A 28 -0.36 3.77 13.83
N GLN A 29 -0.06 2.90 14.80
CA GLN A 29 0.70 1.66 14.57
C GLN A 29 -0.09 0.63 13.75
N ALA A 30 -1.39 0.47 14.01
CA ALA A 30 -2.27 -0.40 13.24
C ALA A 30 -2.44 0.10 11.79
N GLY A 31 -2.58 1.42 11.60
CA GLY A 31 -2.58 2.00 10.26
C GLY A 31 -1.24 1.82 9.54
N ALA A 32 -0.11 1.97 10.24
CA ALA A 32 1.22 1.74 9.67
C ALA A 32 1.42 0.27 9.30
N TRP A 33 0.87 -0.65 10.08
CA TRP A 33 0.84 -2.06 9.75
C TRP A 33 0.06 -2.31 8.44
N CYS A 34 -1.09 -1.68 8.23
CA CYS A 34 -1.81 -1.75 6.95
C CYS A 34 -1.03 -1.12 5.79
N LEU A 35 -0.40 0.04 6.00
CA LEU A 35 0.41 0.73 5.00
C LEU A 35 1.63 -0.11 4.59
N LEU A 36 2.28 -0.76 5.54
CA LEU A 36 3.40 -1.66 5.29
C LEU A 36 2.99 -2.85 4.42
N HIS A 37 1.78 -3.39 4.64
CA HIS A 37 1.21 -4.45 3.82
C HIS A 37 0.93 -3.98 2.39
N MET A 38 0.47 -2.73 2.22
CA MET A 38 0.35 -2.11 0.89
C MET A 38 1.71 -2.02 0.20
N LEU A 39 2.75 -1.55 0.89
CA LEU A 39 4.10 -1.38 0.31
C LEU A 39 4.82 -2.71 0.03
N SER A 40 4.53 -3.76 0.79
CA SER A 40 5.11 -5.09 0.59
C SER A 40 4.35 -5.94 -0.43
N GLY A 41 3.20 -5.48 -0.92
CA GLY A 41 2.29 -6.29 -1.73
C GLY A 41 1.71 -7.51 -1.01
N VAL A 42 1.72 -7.53 0.34
CA VAL A 42 1.18 -8.62 1.15
C VAL A 42 -0.19 -8.23 1.67
N HIS A 43 -1.19 -9.12 1.59
CA HIS A 43 -2.54 -8.81 2.08
C HIS A 43 -2.60 -8.76 3.62
N PRO A 44 -3.14 -7.71 4.24
CA PRO A 44 -3.24 -7.61 5.70
C PRO A 44 -4.37 -8.48 6.28
N LEU A 45 -5.46 -8.68 5.54
CA LEU A 45 -6.68 -9.34 6.00
C LEU A 45 -6.89 -10.67 5.27
N ASP A 46 -7.96 -10.77 4.47
CA ASP A 46 -8.24 -11.94 3.65
C ASP A 46 -7.63 -11.78 2.24
N ILE A 47 -7.09 -12.86 1.69
CA ILE A 47 -6.50 -12.88 0.34
C ILE A 47 -7.51 -12.57 -0.77
N GLU A 48 -8.79 -12.90 -0.55
CA GLU A 48 -9.88 -12.67 -1.50
C GLU A 48 -10.16 -11.18 -1.77
N LEU A 49 -9.70 -10.28 -0.89
CA LEU A 49 -9.91 -8.84 -1.02
C LEU A 49 -9.00 -8.20 -2.08
N GLY A 50 -8.01 -8.93 -2.59
CA GLY A 50 -7.09 -8.43 -3.60
C GLY A 50 -6.10 -7.37 -3.10
N SER A 51 -5.38 -6.74 -4.04
CA SER A 51 -4.22 -5.89 -3.74
C SER A 51 -4.68 -4.58 -3.10
N LEU A 52 -4.06 -4.20 -1.98
CA LEU A 52 -4.38 -2.99 -1.26
C LEU A 52 -3.90 -1.77 -2.03
N GLN A 53 -4.79 -0.84 -2.36
CA GLN A 53 -4.49 0.33 -3.19
C GLN A 53 -4.44 1.63 -2.38
N ARG A 54 -5.26 1.73 -1.33
CA ARG A 54 -5.44 2.99 -0.60
C ARG A 54 -5.91 2.77 0.83
N LEU A 55 -5.40 3.62 1.71
CA LEU A 55 -5.88 3.84 3.07
C LEU A 55 -6.59 5.19 3.12
N SER A 56 -7.78 5.28 3.70
CA SER A 56 -8.49 6.55 3.95
C SER A 56 -8.89 6.64 5.42
N PHE A 57 -8.74 7.81 6.03
CA PHE A 57 -8.97 7.99 7.47
C PHE A 57 -10.24 8.83 7.72
N GLN A 58 -10.97 8.54 8.82
CA GLN A 58 -12.15 9.29 9.25
C GLN A 58 -13.27 9.38 8.18
N THR A 59 -13.72 8.23 7.67
CA THR A 59 -14.65 8.11 6.53
C THR A 59 -16.14 8.21 6.89
N ALA A 60 -16.48 8.69 8.09
CA ALA A 60 -17.88 8.90 8.50
C ALA A 60 -18.67 9.83 7.55
N PRO A 61 -18.10 10.92 6.99
CA PRO A 61 -18.80 11.75 6.02
C PRO A 61 -19.24 11.01 4.75
N ASP A 62 -18.57 9.91 4.40
CA ASP A 62 -18.86 9.08 3.23
C ASP A 62 -19.94 8.01 3.51
N GLY A 63 -20.57 8.05 4.70
CA GLY A 63 -21.66 7.16 5.08
C GLY A 63 -21.24 5.92 5.87
N TRP A 64 -19.95 5.76 6.17
CA TRP A 64 -19.42 4.61 6.94
C TRP A 64 -19.63 4.77 8.46
N LYS A 65 -20.00 3.68 9.14
CA LYS A 65 -20.23 3.65 10.60
C LYS A 65 -19.00 3.21 11.40
N LEU A 66 -18.07 2.53 10.72
CA LEU A 66 -16.73 2.28 11.21
C LEU A 66 -15.80 3.19 10.41
N ASP A 67 -15.21 4.17 11.08
CA ASP A 67 -14.60 5.34 10.44
C ASP A 67 -13.13 5.55 10.80
N ASP A 68 -12.56 4.76 11.70
CA ASP A 68 -11.17 4.94 12.14
C ASP A 68 -10.18 4.78 10.97
N LEU A 69 -10.42 3.80 10.09
CA LEU A 69 -9.65 3.54 8.87
C LEU A 69 -10.51 2.82 7.83
N MET A 70 -10.30 3.12 6.55
CA MET A 70 -10.87 2.42 5.41
C MET A 70 -9.74 1.89 4.54
N LEU A 71 -9.77 0.58 4.23
CA LEU A 71 -8.91 -0.01 3.20
C LEU A 71 -9.69 -0.16 1.92
N THR A 72 -9.12 0.30 0.81
CA THR A 72 -9.63 0.06 -0.54
C THR A 72 -8.69 -0.88 -1.27
N SER A 73 -9.18 -2.06 -1.61
CA SER A 73 -8.42 -3.09 -2.33
C SER A 73 -9.10 -3.44 -3.64
N THR A 74 -8.32 -3.92 -4.61
CA THR A 74 -8.83 -4.36 -5.91
C THR A 74 -8.47 -5.82 -6.16
N SER A 75 -9.48 -6.62 -6.46
CA SER A 75 -9.32 -7.97 -6.98
C SER A 75 -9.56 -7.98 -8.50
N ALA A 76 -9.46 -9.14 -9.13
CA ALA A 76 -9.74 -9.27 -10.56
C ALA A 76 -11.21 -8.97 -10.92
N THR A 77 -12.13 -9.07 -9.96
CA THR A 77 -13.58 -9.00 -10.20
C THR A 77 -14.27 -7.83 -9.53
N ALA A 78 -13.67 -7.25 -8.47
CA ALA A 78 -14.33 -6.20 -7.70
C ALA A 78 -13.33 -5.26 -7.00
N THR A 79 -13.83 -4.07 -6.65
CA THR A 79 -13.23 -3.23 -5.62
C THR A 79 -13.86 -3.58 -4.29
N HIS A 80 -13.04 -3.71 -3.25
CA HIS A 80 -13.44 -4.09 -1.91
C HIS A 80 -13.15 -2.96 -0.93
N HIS A 81 -14.10 -2.68 -0.04
CA HIS A 81 -13.93 -1.74 1.05
C HIS A 81 -13.91 -2.49 2.39
N CYS A 82 -12.90 -2.21 3.21
CA CYS A 82 -12.86 -2.69 4.59
C CYS A 82 -12.98 -1.50 5.54
N ALA A 83 -14.17 -1.31 6.11
CA ALA A 83 -14.39 -0.28 7.12
C ALA A 83 -13.91 -0.80 8.47
N ILE A 84 -12.92 -0.13 9.06
CA ILE A 84 -12.20 -0.60 10.23
C ILE A 84 -12.54 0.31 11.42
N SER A 85 -12.91 -0.31 12.54
CA SER A 85 -12.73 0.33 13.85
C SER A 85 -11.50 -0.24 14.56
N ILE A 86 -10.65 0.65 15.04
CA ILE A 86 -9.39 0.34 15.70
C ILE A 86 -9.54 0.63 17.20
N LYS A 87 -9.13 -0.32 18.04
CA LYS A 87 -9.23 -0.22 19.50
C LYS A 87 -7.94 -0.73 20.17
N SER A 88 -7.32 0.12 20.98
CA SER A 88 -6.10 -0.21 21.73
C SER A 88 -6.31 -1.21 22.87
N ASN A 89 -7.55 -1.43 23.28
CA ASN A 89 -7.91 -2.38 24.33
C ASN A 89 -8.54 -3.64 23.75
N ARG A 90 -8.48 -4.74 24.51
CA ARG A 90 -9.14 -6.01 24.15
C ARG A 90 -10.65 -5.80 24.08
N GLN A 91 -11.21 -6.02 22.88
CA GLN A 91 -12.63 -5.79 22.60
C GLN A 91 -13.52 -7.01 22.89
N PHE A 92 -13.03 -8.23 22.61
CA PHE A 92 -13.83 -9.44 22.67
C PHE A 92 -13.57 -10.27 23.93
N THR A 93 -14.60 -10.93 24.43
CA THR A 93 -14.50 -12.01 25.41
C THR A 93 -14.95 -13.32 24.78
N ALA A 94 -14.70 -14.45 25.43
CA ALA A 94 -15.13 -15.77 24.92
C ALA A 94 -16.66 -15.92 24.78
N LYS A 95 -17.44 -14.97 25.32
CA LYS A 95 -18.91 -15.02 25.34
C LYS A 95 -19.59 -13.78 24.77
N LYS A 96 -18.87 -12.69 24.52
CA LYS A 96 -19.47 -11.39 24.20
C LYS A 96 -18.60 -10.55 23.26
N ALA A 97 -19.22 -10.02 22.21
CA ALA A 97 -18.69 -8.97 21.34
C ALA A 97 -18.98 -7.56 21.89
N PRO A 98 -18.22 -6.52 21.50
CA PRO A 98 -18.51 -5.15 21.93
C PRO A 98 -19.84 -4.65 21.39
N GLU A 99 -20.72 -4.16 22.27
CA GLU A 99 -22.07 -3.72 21.88
C GLU A 99 -22.06 -2.56 20.88
N ASP A 100 -21.15 -1.59 21.04
CA ASP A 100 -21.01 -0.46 20.12
C ASP A 100 -20.58 -0.94 18.71
N PHE A 101 -19.60 -1.85 18.64
CA PHE A 101 -19.18 -2.45 17.38
C PHE A 101 -20.33 -3.21 16.70
N VAL A 102 -21.02 -4.08 17.44
CA VAL A 102 -22.18 -4.84 16.94
C VAL A 102 -23.27 -3.89 16.42
N ARG A 103 -23.62 -2.85 17.19
CA ARG A 103 -24.62 -1.85 16.78
C ARG A 103 -24.21 -1.14 15.50
N ARG A 104 -22.97 -0.67 15.39
CA ARG A 104 -22.47 0.01 14.17
C ARG A 104 -22.46 -0.91 12.96
N CYS A 105 -22.08 -2.18 13.14
CA CYS A 105 -22.16 -3.18 12.07
C CYS A 105 -23.60 -3.39 11.59
N TRP A 106 -24.56 -3.54 12.51
CA TRP A 106 -25.98 -3.64 12.15
C TRP A 106 -26.51 -2.39 11.46
N LEU A 107 -26.15 -1.21 11.96
CA LEU A 107 -26.52 0.05 11.31
C LEU A 107 -26.00 0.11 9.87
N GLN A 108 -24.71 -0.19 9.66
CA GLN A 108 -24.14 -0.22 8.31
C GLN A 108 -24.81 -1.28 7.42
N PHE A 109 -25.13 -2.45 7.97
CA PHE A 109 -25.71 -3.55 7.21
C PHE A 109 -27.17 -3.28 6.80
N LEU A 110 -27.95 -2.63 7.65
CA LEU A 110 -29.40 -2.46 7.45
C LEU A 110 -29.80 -1.12 6.83
N GLU A 111 -29.00 -0.07 6.99
CA GLU A 111 -29.35 1.26 6.51
C GLU A 111 -29.47 1.27 4.97
N LYS A 112 -30.60 1.74 4.44
CA LYS A 112 -30.85 1.77 2.97
C LYS A 112 -30.46 3.09 2.31
N LYS A 113 -30.38 4.16 3.09
CA LYS A 113 -30.18 5.52 2.60
C LYS A 113 -28.72 5.89 2.72
N ASN A 114 -28.10 6.34 1.62
CA ASN A 114 -26.70 6.78 1.58
C ASN A 114 -25.74 5.73 2.17
N ASN A 115 -26.02 4.45 1.96
CA ASN A 115 -25.19 3.37 2.45
C ASN A 115 -24.24 2.89 1.35
N PRO A 116 -22.92 3.14 1.49
CA PRO A 116 -21.94 2.69 0.50
C PRO A 116 -21.62 1.19 0.59
N PHE A 117 -22.06 0.51 1.64
CA PHE A 117 -21.65 -0.86 1.96
C PHE A 117 -22.38 -1.91 1.11
N SER A 118 -21.58 -2.81 0.52
CA SER A 118 -22.05 -4.03 -0.13
C SER A 118 -21.67 -5.27 0.68
N ALA A 119 -22.65 -6.04 1.12
CA ALA A 119 -22.41 -7.27 1.90
C ALA A 119 -21.62 -8.35 1.11
N GLU A 120 -21.64 -8.28 -0.22
CA GLU A 120 -20.92 -9.22 -1.09
C GLU A 120 -19.42 -8.92 -1.12
N THR A 121 -19.07 -7.65 -1.33
CA THR A 121 -17.68 -7.23 -1.59
C THR A 121 -16.97 -6.68 -0.37
N ASP A 122 -17.69 -6.03 0.54
CA ASP A 122 -17.10 -5.21 1.59
C ASP A 122 -17.06 -5.95 2.94
N ARG A 123 -16.22 -5.44 3.85
CA ARG A 123 -16.00 -6.03 5.17
C ARG A 123 -16.07 -4.98 6.27
N LEU A 124 -16.57 -5.41 7.43
CA LEU A 124 -16.66 -4.64 8.65
C LEU A 124 -15.65 -5.20 9.65
N VAL A 125 -14.61 -4.43 9.93
CA VAL A 125 -13.41 -4.95 10.56
C VAL A 125 -13.24 -4.34 11.94
N ASN A 126 -12.87 -5.17 12.91
CA ASN A 126 -12.35 -4.72 14.18
C ASN A 126 -10.86 -5.05 14.26
N ILE A 127 -10.01 -4.03 14.38
CA ILE A 127 -8.62 -4.19 14.78
C ILE A 127 -8.53 -3.92 16.28
N THR A 128 -8.08 -4.90 17.05
CA THR A 128 -8.01 -4.82 18.53
C THR A 128 -6.63 -5.25 19.03
N ALA A 129 -6.28 -4.89 20.26
CA ALA A 129 -5.16 -5.53 20.95
C ALA A 129 -5.34 -7.06 21.06
N LYS A 130 -4.21 -7.77 21.21
CA LYS A 130 -4.12 -9.24 21.29
C LYS A 130 -5.23 -9.88 22.12
N LEU A 131 -5.97 -10.78 21.49
CA LEU A 131 -7.03 -11.54 22.14
C LEU A 131 -6.44 -12.79 22.82
N PRO A 132 -6.88 -13.13 24.04
CA PRO A 132 -6.47 -14.39 24.70
C PRO A 132 -6.89 -15.63 23.89
N PRO A 133 -6.16 -16.75 23.95
CA PRO A 133 -6.47 -17.98 23.20
C PRO A 133 -7.93 -18.44 23.36
N ALA A 134 -8.46 -18.46 24.60
CA ALA A 134 -9.84 -18.85 24.86
C ALA A 134 -10.90 -17.99 24.13
N VAL A 135 -10.58 -16.72 23.85
CA VAL A 135 -11.45 -15.83 23.05
C VAL A 135 -11.34 -16.20 21.57
N GLN A 136 -10.12 -16.41 21.07
CA GLN A 136 -9.87 -16.81 19.68
C GLN A 136 -10.56 -18.15 19.34
N ASP A 137 -10.44 -19.13 20.23
CA ASP A 137 -11.04 -20.47 20.12
C ASP A 137 -12.58 -20.43 20.07
N SER A 138 -13.19 -19.37 20.61
CA SER A 138 -14.64 -19.18 20.56
C SER A 138 -15.08 -18.35 19.35
N LEU A 139 -14.30 -17.31 19.01
CA LEU A 139 -14.65 -16.30 18.01
C LEU A 139 -14.35 -16.74 16.58
N PHE A 140 -13.13 -17.20 16.30
CA PHE A 140 -12.73 -17.50 14.93
C PHE A 140 -13.47 -18.69 14.32
N PRO A 141 -13.77 -19.78 15.05
CA PRO A 141 -14.63 -20.84 14.54
C PRO A 141 -16.04 -20.35 14.21
N LEU A 142 -16.59 -19.41 14.98
CA LEU A 142 -17.90 -18.82 14.73
C LEU A 142 -17.91 -18.00 13.43
N LEU A 143 -16.93 -17.09 13.26
CA LEU A 143 -16.79 -16.29 12.03
C LEU A 143 -16.53 -17.18 10.81
N LYS A 144 -15.68 -18.20 10.95
CA LYS A 144 -15.41 -19.18 9.88
C LYS A 144 -16.66 -19.97 9.50
N ALA A 145 -17.46 -20.39 10.48
CA ALA A 145 -18.71 -21.12 10.21
C ALA A 145 -19.71 -20.25 9.43
N ALA A 146 -19.83 -18.97 9.78
CA ALA A 146 -20.71 -18.04 9.08
C ALA A 146 -20.36 -17.90 7.58
N ARG A 147 -19.07 -17.90 7.23
CA ARG A 147 -18.60 -17.80 5.83
C ARG A 147 -18.97 -18.98 4.94
N VAL A 148 -19.08 -20.18 5.50
CA VAL A 148 -19.21 -21.42 4.71
C VAL A 148 -20.60 -22.04 4.80
N ARG A 149 -21.30 -21.87 5.94
CA ARG A 149 -22.59 -22.53 6.19
C ARG A 149 -23.77 -21.70 5.71
N ASP A 150 -24.85 -22.39 5.36
CA ASP A 150 -26.16 -21.77 5.14
C ASP A 150 -26.64 -21.07 6.45
N PRO A 151 -27.18 -19.84 6.37
CA PRO A 151 -27.60 -19.09 7.56
C PRO A 151 -28.68 -19.80 8.38
N VAL A 152 -29.66 -20.42 7.72
CA VAL A 152 -30.79 -21.08 8.38
C VAL A 152 -30.29 -22.31 9.14
N GLU A 153 -29.45 -23.13 8.50
CA GLU A 153 -28.84 -24.30 9.14
C GLU A 153 -27.93 -23.92 10.31
N MET A 154 -27.18 -22.82 10.19
CA MET A 154 -26.35 -22.32 11.29
C MET A 154 -27.20 -21.93 12.51
N VAL A 155 -28.31 -21.22 12.32
CA VAL A 155 -29.24 -20.86 13.40
C VAL A 155 -29.86 -22.10 14.05
N LYS A 156 -30.25 -23.11 13.25
CA LYS A 156 -30.78 -24.38 13.78
C LYS A 156 -29.76 -25.09 14.67
N GLN A 157 -28.50 -25.23 14.24
CA GLN A 157 -27.44 -25.87 15.02
C GLN A 157 -27.15 -25.15 16.34
N LEU A 158 -27.16 -23.82 16.32
CA LEU A 158 -27.00 -23.00 17.52
C LEU A 158 -28.15 -23.19 18.51
N THR A 159 -29.37 -23.39 17.99
CA THR A 159 -30.57 -23.62 18.80
C THR A 159 -30.61 -25.04 19.37
N ASN A 160 -30.18 -26.04 18.59
CA ASN A 160 -30.14 -27.45 19.00
C ASN A 160 -29.03 -27.77 20.01
N GLY A 161 -28.08 -26.85 20.21
CA GLY A 161 -27.01 -27.02 21.20
C GLY A 161 -25.77 -27.72 20.67
N ASP A 162 -25.64 -27.86 19.35
CA ASP A 162 -24.53 -28.56 18.68
C ASP A 162 -23.18 -27.82 18.79
N LEU A 163 -23.19 -26.60 19.33
CA LEU A 163 -22.03 -25.76 19.57
C LEU A 163 -21.78 -25.51 21.06
N SER A 164 -20.51 -25.23 21.39
CA SER A 164 -20.10 -24.93 22.76
C SER A 164 -20.95 -23.81 23.38
N LYS A 165 -21.11 -23.83 24.71
CA LYS A 165 -21.86 -22.79 25.44
C LYS A 165 -21.29 -21.39 25.18
N ASN A 166 -19.97 -21.27 25.04
CA ASN A 166 -19.29 -20.01 24.73
C ASN A 166 -19.61 -19.54 23.31
N SER A 167 -19.51 -20.41 22.31
CA SER A 167 -19.85 -20.09 20.91
C SER A 167 -21.30 -19.65 20.76
N ARG A 168 -22.24 -20.31 21.46
CA ARG A 168 -23.66 -19.90 21.49
C ARG A 168 -23.86 -18.54 22.14
N SER A 169 -23.21 -18.30 23.29
CA SER A 169 -23.28 -17.00 23.97
C SER A 169 -22.72 -15.88 23.09
N LEU A 170 -21.59 -16.16 22.42
CA LEU A 170 -20.94 -15.22 21.53
C LEU A 170 -21.81 -14.92 20.30
N PHE A 171 -22.44 -15.93 19.69
CA PHE A 171 -23.41 -15.73 18.61
C PHE A 171 -24.57 -14.83 19.06
N VAL A 172 -25.17 -15.11 20.22
CA VAL A 172 -26.26 -14.27 20.77
C VAL A 172 -25.80 -12.83 21.02
N SER A 173 -24.52 -12.61 21.35
CA SER A 173 -24.00 -11.25 21.52
C SER A 173 -23.92 -10.43 20.23
N PHE A 174 -24.05 -11.05 19.06
CA PHE A 174 -24.17 -10.37 17.77
C PHE A 174 -25.63 -10.09 17.36
N THR A 175 -26.61 -10.36 18.22
CA THR A 175 -28.03 -10.08 17.92
C THR A 175 -28.25 -8.60 17.61
N CYS A 176 -29.10 -8.32 16.62
CA CYS A 176 -29.49 -6.96 16.25
C CYS A 176 -30.11 -6.23 17.46
N PRO A 177 -29.65 -5.01 17.80
CA PRO A 177 -30.30 -4.18 18.83
C PRO A 177 -31.79 -4.01 18.57
N ALA A 178 -32.62 -4.10 19.60
CA ALA A 178 -34.08 -4.21 19.48
C ALA A 178 -34.72 -3.04 18.72
N ASP A 179 -34.18 -1.82 18.86
CA ASP A 179 -34.63 -0.63 18.14
C ASP A 179 -34.38 -0.76 16.62
N LEU A 180 -33.22 -1.28 16.22
CA LEU A 180 -32.87 -1.50 14.82
C LEU A 180 -33.64 -2.69 14.24
N ALA A 181 -33.80 -3.76 15.01
CA ALA A 181 -34.58 -4.92 14.60
C ALA A 181 -36.04 -4.55 14.33
N ALA A 182 -36.65 -3.71 15.18
CA ALA A 182 -38.01 -3.22 14.97
C ALA A 182 -38.11 -2.29 13.74
N GLN A 183 -37.12 -1.41 13.55
CA GLN A 183 -37.11 -0.46 12.43
C GLN A 183 -36.90 -1.13 11.07
N TYR A 184 -36.00 -2.11 10.99
CA TYR A 184 -35.56 -2.71 9.73
C TYR A 184 -36.06 -4.15 9.52
N GLN A 185 -36.85 -4.68 10.46
CA GLN A 185 -37.40 -6.04 10.43
C GLN A 185 -36.30 -7.12 10.39
N ALA A 186 -35.17 -6.85 11.06
CA ALA A 186 -34.07 -7.80 11.13
C ALA A 186 -34.44 -9.02 11.99
N THR A 187 -33.99 -10.19 11.56
CA THR A 187 -34.29 -11.49 12.14
C THR A 187 -33.02 -12.18 12.64
N THR A 188 -33.18 -13.28 13.37
CA THR A 188 -32.04 -14.11 13.82
C THR A 188 -31.27 -14.72 12.65
N GLU A 189 -31.92 -14.95 11.51
CA GLU A 189 -31.31 -15.50 10.29
C GLU A 189 -30.37 -14.49 9.59
N ASP A 190 -30.51 -13.20 9.91
CA ASP A 190 -29.60 -12.16 9.41
C ASP A 190 -28.27 -12.14 10.18
N ILE A 191 -28.19 -12.73 11.38
CA ILE A 191 -26.95 -12.74 12.18
C ILE A 191 -25.82 -13.46 11.43
N PRO A 192 -25.96 -14.71 10.93
CA PRO A 192 -24.92 -15.35 10.13
C PRO A 192 -24.54 -14.54 8.88
N VAL A 193 -25.50 -13.88 8.23
CA VAL A 193 -25.24 -13.06 7.04
C VAL A 193 -24.36 -11.86 7.40
N LEU A 194 -24.66 -11.15 8.48
CA LEU A 194 -23.80 -10.07 9.00
C LEU A 194 -22.41 -10.60 9.38
N LEU A 195 -22.33 -11.75 10.06
CA LEU A 195 -21.07 -12.34 10.49
C LEU A 195 -20.14 -12.68 9.32
N ARG A 196 -20.67 -12.97 8.12
CA ARG A 196 -19.85 -13.16 6.90
C ARG A 196 -19.05 -11.93 6.53
N CYS A 197 -19.62 -10.75 6.77
CA CYS A 197 -18.99 -9.48 6.47
C CYS A 197 -17.98 -9.06 7.55
N ILE A 198 -17.97 -9.70 8.73
CA ILE A 198 -17.14 -9.29 9.85
C ILE A 198 -15.75 -9.93 9.80
N ILE A 199 -14.72 -9.10 10.00
CA ILE A 199 -13.34 -9.54 10.23
C ILE A 199 -12.90 -9.03 11.60
N VAL A 200 -12.24 -9.88 12.39
CA VAL A 200 -11.59 -9.46 13.62
C VAL A 200 -10.10 -9.77 13.50
N LYS A 201 -9.27 -8.74 13.57
CA LYS A 201 -7.82 -8.84 13.55
C LYS A 201 -7.28 -8.36 14.90
N SER A 202 -6.62 -9.24 15.63
CA SER A 202 -5.91 -8.84 16.84
C SER A 202 -4.44 -8.61 16.55
N LEU A 203 -3.88 -7.52 17.06
CA LEU A 203 -2.47 -7.17 16.94
C LEU A 203 -1.80 -7.12 18.31
N ASP A 204 -0.56 -7.61 18.41
CA ASP A 204 0.25 -7.59 19.63
C ASP A 204 1.39 -6.57 19.60
N ILE A 205 1.34 -5.56 18.71
CA ILE A 205 2.42 -4.59 18.43
C ILE A 205 2.95 -3.86 19.68
N GLU A 206 2.09 -3.56 20.66
CA GLU A 206 2.49 -2.88 21.91
C GLU A 206 3.01 -3.85 23.00
N GLU A 207 3.03 -5.17 22.76
CA GLU A 207 3.60 -6.15 23.71
C GLU A 207 5.15 -6.18 23.60
N PRO A 208 5.90 -6.32 24.72
CA PRO A 208 7.37 -6.36 24.69
C PRO A 208 7.99 -7.45 23.81
N SER A 209 7.29 -8.56 23.58
CA SER A 209 7.71 -9.65 22.70
C SER A 209 6.68 -9.87 21.60
N SER A 210 6.39 -8.79 20.87
CA SER A 210 5.40 -8.76 19.81
C SER A 210 5.82 -9.58 18.59
N SER A 211 4.96 -10.52 18.21
CA SER A 211 5.08 -11.27 16.97
C SER A 211 4.72 -10.43 15.75
N ASP A 212 3.71 -9.56 15.85
CA ASP A 212 3.30 -8.66 14.78
C ASP A 212 4.38 -7.60 14.48
N MET A 213 5.05 -7.07 15.50
CA MET A 213 6.18 -6.14 15.33
C MET A 213 7.39 -6.84 14.72
N SER A 214 7.69 -8.07 15.14
CA SER A 214 8.77 -8.87 14.54
C SER A 214 8.50 -9.14 13.05
N HIS A 215 7.24 -9.44 12.70
CA HIS A 215 6.81 -9.61 11.33
C HIS A 215 6.86 -8.29 10.54
N ALA A 216 6.42 -7.18 11.13
CA ALA A 216 6.51 -5.86 10.52
C ALA A 216 7.95 -5.47 10.18
N LEU A 217 8.90 -5.66 11.10
CA LEU A 217 10.32 -5.42 10.83
C LEU A 217 10.86 -6.36 9.74
N THR A 218 10.39 -7.59 9.66
CA THR A 218 10.74 -8.53 8.58
C THR A 218 10.26 -8.01 7.22
N LEU A 219 9.01 -7.54 7.12
CA LEU A 219 8.47 -6.94 5.89
C LEU A 219 9.22 -5.66 5.52
N CYS A 220 9.55 -4.80 6.49
CA CYS A 220 10.35 -3.60 6.25
C CYS A 220 11.71 -3.96 5.62
N ARG A 221 12.39 -4.99 6.15
CA ARG A 221 13.66 -5.48 5.56
C ARG A 221 13.48 -6.05 4.16
N GLN A 222 12.31 -6.60 3.82
CA GLN A 222 12.04 -7.11 2.49
C GLN A 222 11.88 -5.98 1.48
N ILE A 223 11.28 -4.85 1.88
CA ILE A 223 11.06 -3.67 1.03
C ILE A 223 12.37 -2.88 0.81
N ILE A 224 13.27 -2.84 1.79
CA ILE A 224 14.55 -2.12 1.69
C ILE A 224 15.55 -2.91 0.83
N GLU A 225 16.33 -2.23 -0.02
CA GLU A 225 17.32 -2.85 -0.92
C GLU A 225 18.35 -3.70 -0.16
N THR A 226 19.00 -3.15 0.87
CA THR A 226 20.01 -3.85 1.68
C THR A 226 19.40 -4.78 2.74
N GLY A 227 18.15 -4.54 3.13
CA GLY A 227 17.47 -5.24 4.22
C GLY A 227 18.11 -5.03 5.59
N GLU A 228 18.81 -3.92 5.82
CA GLU A 228 19.43 -3.60 7.11
C GLU A 228 18.39 -3.43 8.23
N LEU A 229 18.71 -3.90 9.45
CA LEU A 229 17.78 -3.85 10.58
C LEU A 229 17.48 -2.42 11.03
N GLN A 230 18.50 -1.57 11.17
CA GLN A 230 18.30 -0.21 11.67
C GLN A 230 17.44 0.60 10.69
N THR A 231 17.74 0.53 9.40
CA THR A 231 16.95 1.14 8.33
C THR A 231 15.51 0.62 8.32
N ALA A 232 15.28 -0.66 8.63
CA ALA A 232 13.93 -1.22 8.76
C ALA A 232 13.17 -0.67 9.98
N ILE A 233 13.85 -0.45 11.11
CA ILE A 233 13.28 0.20 12.28
C ILE A 233 12.92 1.66 11.96
N ASP A 234 13.81 2.37 11.26
CA ASP A 234 13.60 3.76 10.87
C ASP A 234 12.45 3.89 9.87
N LEU A 235 12.37 2.98 8.89
CA LEU A 235 11.24 2.90 7.96
C LEU A 235 9.92 2.68 8.71
N TRP A 236 9.86 1.71 9.63
CA TRP A 236 8.67 1.50 10.44
C TRP A 236 8.22 2.77 11.18
N ASN A 237 9.17 3.46 11.83
CA ASN A 237 8.86 4.69 12.55
C ASN A 237 8.35 5.81 11.63
N GLU A 238 8.88 5.91 10.40
CA GLU A 238 8.39 6.87 9.42
C GLU A 238 7.00 6.49 8.90
N LEU A 239 6.69 5.21 8.70
CA LEU A 239 5.34 4.76 8.34
C LEU A 239 4.32 5.12 9.44
N VAL A 240 4.67 4.93 10.71
CA VAL A 240 3.82 5.35 11.83
C VAL A 240 3.62 6.87 11.83
N GLY A 241 4.70 7.64 11.62
CA GLY A 241 4.62 9.09 11.52
C GLY A 241 3.78 9.58 10.34
N LEU A 242 3.89 8.94 9.18
CA LEU A 242 3.10 9.26 7.99
C LEU A 242 1.62 9.00 8.22
N VAL A 243 1.26 7.85 8.80
CA VAL A 243 -0.12 7.55 9.16
C VAL A 243 -0.66 8.56 10.18
N ASP A 244 0.12 8.89 11.21
CA ASP A 244 -0.29 9.85 12.24
C ASP A 244 -0.66 11.22 11.63
N ARG A 245 0.15 11.73 10.70
CA ARG A 245 -0.13 12.99 9.98
C ARG A 245 -1.45 12.92 9.19
N HIS A 246 -1.64 11.89 8.37
CA HIS A 246 -2.84 11.77 7.54
C HIS A 246 -4.12 11.49 8.35
N ARG A 247 -4.00 10.88 9.53
CA ARG A 247 -5.12 10.68 10.45
C ARG A 247 -5.68 11.99 10.98
N VAL A 248 -4.82 12.97 11.25
CA VAL A 248 -5.23 14.31 11.73
C VAL A 248 -5.95 15.08 10.62
N ASP A 249 -5.43 15.01 9.40
CA ASP A 249 -5.94 15.78 8.26
C ASP A 249 -7.16 15.15 7.56
N ARG A 250 -7.66 14.00 8.05
CA ARG A 250 -8.69 13.18 7.38
C ARG A 250 -8.31 12.83 5.94
N GLY A 251 -7.03 12.58 5.74
CA GLY A 251 -6.46 12.35 4.43
C GLY A 251 -6.64 10.91 3.95
N HIS A 252 -6.01 10.63 2.81
CA HIS A 252 -5.78 9.28 2.32
C HIS A 252 -4.31 9.12 1.95
N ILE A 253 -3.86 7.87 1.89
CA ILE A 253 -2.54 7.48 1.43
C ILE A 253 -2.75 6.33 0.45
N ASP A 254 -2.44 6.55 -0.82
CA ASP A 254 -2.31 5.48 -1.81
C ASP A 254 -0.85 5.04 -1.96
N LEU A 255 -0.60 3.98 -2.75
CA LEU A 255 0.74 3.45 -2.96
C LEU A 255 1.71 4.51 -3.52
N ALA A 256 1.24 5.35 -4.43
CA ALA A 256 2.04 6.37 -5.08
C ALA A 256 2.51 7.45 -4.09
N ALA A 257 1.57 7.99 -3.32
CA ALA A 257 1.85 8.99 -2.28
C ALA A 257 2.79 8.41 -1.20
N ALA A 258 2.61 7.14 -0.83
CA ALA A 258 3.50 6.47 0.12
C ALA A 258 4.93 6.34 -0.43
N LEU A 259 5.09 5.88 -1.68
CA LEU A 259 6.41 5.74 -2.30
C LEU A 259 7.08 7.11 -2.49
N GLN A 260 6.35 8.13 -2.92
CA GLN A 260 6.87 9.49 -3.07
C GLN A 260 7.41 10.03 -1.74
N ALA A 261 6.69 9.81 -0.64
CA ALA A 261 7.11 10.26 0.69
C ALA A 261 8.36 9.51 1.22
N LEU A 262 8.64 8.29 0.73
CA LEU A 262 9.67 7.42 1.29
C LEU A 262 10.91 7.28 0.41
N ARG A 263 10.80 7.39 -0.92
CA ARG A 263 11.87 7.07 -1.89
C ARG A 263 13.12 7.95 -1.77
N HIS A 264 13.00 9.14 -1.20
CA HIS A 264 14.15 10.04 -0.95
C HIS A 264 14.81 9.79 0.41
N CYS A 265 14.13 9.08 1.32
CA CYS A 265 14.61 8.80 2.67
C CYS A 265 15.14 7.38 2.83
N PHE A 266 14.63 6.44 2.01
CA PHE A 266 14.94 5.02 2.11
C PHE A 266 15.28 4.42 0.74
N PRO A 267 16.28 3.53 0.66
CA PRO A 267 16.57 2.77 -0.56
C PRO A 267 15.55 1.63 -0.68
N LEU A 268 14.48 1.87 -1.41
CA LEU A 268 13.37 0.92 -1.60
C LEU A 268 13.59 0.04 -2.83
N LYS A 269 13.21 -1.23 -2.74
CA LYS A 269 13.06 -2.12 -3.90
C LYS A 269 11.80 -1.75 -4.69
N ASP A 270 11.77 -2.15 -5.96
CA ASP A 270 10.55 -2.05 -6.75
C ASP A 270 9.42 -2.85 -6.09
N HIS A 271 8.24 -2.26 -6.03
CA HIS A 271 7.05 -2.92 -5.48
C HIS A 271 6.75 -4.22 -6.25
N PRO A 272 6.33 -5.33 -5.60
CA PRO A 272 6.15 -6.62 -6.25
C PRO A 272 5.27 -6.60 -7.51
N ASP A 273 4.19 -5.81 -7.50
CA ASP A 273 3.27 -5.65 -8.63
C ASP A 273 3.89 -4.99 -9.88
N PHE A 274 5.07 -4.35 -9.73
CA PHE A 274 5.77 -3.60 -10.77
C PHE A 274 7.20 -4.12 -11.03
N ALA A 275 7.76 -4.93 -10.13
CA ALA A 275 9.16 -5.37 -10.17
C ALA A 275 9.53 -6.10 -11.47
N ALA A 276 8.63 -6.95 -12.00
CA ALA A 276 8.87 -7.68 -13.23
C ALA A 276 8.97 -6.75 -14.46
N ASP A 277 8.11 -5.75 -14.54
CA ASP A 277 8.11 -4.78 -15.66
C ASP A 277 9.31 -3.85 -15.58
N TRP A 278 9.69 -3.41 -14.37
CA TRP A 278 10.93 -2.64 -14.17
C TRP A 278 12.18 -3.43 -14.54
N LEU A 279 12.22 -4.73 -14.22
CA LEU A 279 13.33 -5.61 -14.63
C LEU A 279 13.39 -5.74 -16.15
N ARG A 280 12.26 -5.96 -16.82
CA ARG A 280 12.18 -6.03 -18.29
C ARG A 280 12.70 -4.76 -18.94
N LEU A 281 12.23 -3.59 -18.49
CA LEU A 281 12.68 -2.29 -18.99
C LEU A 281 14.19 -2.10 -18.88
N ARG A 282 14.77 -2.42 -17.72
CA ARG A 282 16.21 -2.27 -17.49
C ARG A 282 17.04 -3.23 -18.33
N LEU A 283 16.59 -4.47 -18.50
CA LEU A 283 17.29 -5.46 -19.34
C LEU A 283 17.23 -5.08 -20.82
N ASP A 284 16.04 -4.75 -21.34
CA ASP A 284 15.87 -4.32 -22.73
C ASP A 284 16.68 -3.05 -23.04
N SER A 285 16.63 -2.06 -22.14
CA SER A 285 17.44 -0.84 -22.26
C SER A 285 18.93 -1.16 -22.30
N LYS A 286 19.39 -2.08 -21.44
CA LYS A 286 20.79 -2.50 -21.39
C LYS A 286 21.26 -3.13 -22.69
N ASP A 287 20.48 -4.04 -23.25
CA ASP A 287 20.79 -4.67 -24.52
C ASP A 287 20.88 -3.64 -25.65
N ARG A 288 20.01 -2.62 -25.64
CA ARG A 288 20.01 -1.53 -26.63
C ARG A 288 21.26 -0.68 -26.56
N TRP A 289 21.59 -0.11 -25.41
CA TRP A 289 22.77 0.76 -25.35
C TRP A 289 24.07 -0.05 -25.55
N GLN A 290 24.10 -1.32 -25.17
CA GLN A 290 25.25 -2.19 -25.43
C GLN A 290 25.45 -2.49 -26.92
N SER A 291 24.39 -2.46 -27.72
CA SER A 291 24.46 -2.64 -29.18
C SER A 291 25.08 -1.45 -29.93
N VAL A 292 25.14 -0.27 -29.30
CA VAL A 292 25.74 0.94 -29.90
C VAL A 292 27.25 0.76 -30.05
N ILE A 293 27.74 0.67 -31.29
CA ILE A 293 29.16 0.37 -31.57
C ILE A 293 30.07 1.52 -31.05
N ASP A 294 30.94 1.20 -30.10
CA ASP A 294 31.93 2.13 -29.50
C ASP A 294 33.38 1.84 -29.95
N LEU A 295 33.58 0.87 -30.85
CA LEU A 295 34.90 0.50 -31.36
C LEU A 295 35.06 0.92 -32.82
N ILE A 296 36.05 1.76 -33.10
CA ILE A 296 36.45 2.06 -34.48
C ILE A 296 37.37 0.94 -34.96
N GLY A 297 37.02 0.31 -36.08
CA GLY A 297 37.74 -0.83 -36.64
C GLY A 297 37.83 -2.04 -35.69
N GLY A 298 36.90 -2.16 -34.72
CA GLY A 298 36.89 -3.22 -33.72
C GLY A 298 38.00 -3.15 -32.66
N LYS A 299 38.83 -2.10 -32.65
CA LYS A 299 40.07 -2.05 -31.85
C LYS A 299 40.24 -0.79 -31.01
N THR A 300 39.80 0.36 -31.51
CA THR A 300 40.12 1.65 -30.86
C THR A 300 38.87 2.29 -30.28
N ARG A 301 38.92 2.61 -28.98
CA ARG A 301 37.93 3.47 -28.30
C ARG A 301 38.50 4.88 -28.15
N PHE A 302 37.68 5.88 -28.43
CA PHE A 302 38.06 7.28 -28.20
C PHE A 302 37.46 7.74 -26.86
N PRO A 303 38.29 8.24 -25.93
CA PRO A 303 37.78 8.78 -24.67
C PRO A 303 36.95 10.03 -24.96
N ARG A 304 35.75 10.10 -24.38
CA ARG A 304 34.79 11.22 -24.54
C ARG A 304 34.54 11.98 -23.22
N ASN A 305 35.50 11.91 -22.30
CA ASN A 305 35.36 12.43 -20.93
C ASN A 305 34.90 13.90 -20.88
N GLN A 306 35.42 14.76 -21.76
CA GLN A 306 35.00 16.17 -21.79
C GLN A 306 33.52 16.34 -22.20
N LEU A 307 33.03 15.54 -23.14
CA LEU A 307 31.63 15.60 -23.57
C LEU A 307 30.71 15.04 -22.48
N ILE A 308 31.11 13.95 -21.82
CA ILE A 308 30.36 13.38 -20.69
C ILE A 308 30.30 14.40 -19.54
N GLN A 309 31.40 15.05 -19.19
CA GLN A 309 31.41 16.12 -18.18
C GLN A 309 30.50 17.29 -18.54
N ARG A 310 30.45 17.68 -19.82
CA ARG A 310 29.52 18.72 -20.29
C ARG A 310 28.06 18.30 -20.19
N ILE A 311 27.76 17.02 -20.45
CA ILE A 311 26.41 16.47 -20.28
C ILE A 311 26.03 16.51 -18.78
N GLU A 312 26.91 16.02 -17.91
CA GLU A 312 26.71 16.05 -16.45
C GLU A 312 26.48 17.47 -15.93
N SER A 313 27.33 18.42 -16.30
CA SER A 313 27.20 19.82 -15.85
C SER A 313 25.92 20.49 -16.37
N ALA A 314 25.36 20.03 -17.49
CA ALA A 314 24.11 20.57 -18.02
C ALA A 314 22.88 20.09 -17.23
N PHE A 315 22.97 18.96 -16.52
CA PHE A 315 21.91 18.48 -15.64
C PHE A 315 21.78 19.30 -14.35
N ASP A 316 22.81 20.08 -13.98
CA ASP A 316 22.74 21.02 -12.86
C ASP A 316 21.75 22.16 -13.12
N ASP A 317 21.56 22.52 -14.40
CA ASP A 317 20.67 23.62 -14.82
C ASP A 317 19.28 23.15 -15.28
N SER A 318 19.16 21.92 -15.78
CA SER A 318 17.93 21.40 -16.40
C SER A 318 17.80 19.88 -16.26
N PRO A 319 16.61 19.33 -15.96
CA PRO A 319 16.38 17.88 -15.93
C PRO A 319 16.42 17.24 -17.32
N VAL A 320 16.47 18.05 -18.39
CA VAL A 320 16.53 17.59 -19.78
C VAL A 320 17.72 18.23 -20.49
N VAL A 321 18.57 17.39 -21.09
CA VAL A 321 19.75 17.81 -21.86
C VAL A 321 19.64 17.28 -23.30
N VAL A 322 19.78 18.17 -24.28
CA VAL A 322 19.72 17.83 -25.70
C VAL A 322 21.13 17.84 -26.30
N VAL A 323 21.58 16.69 -26.82
CA VAL A 323 22.89 16.56 -27.47
C VAL A 323 22.75 16.72 -28.98
N LEU A 324 23.20 17.85 -29.51
CA LEU A 324 23.18 18.17 -30.94
C LEU A 324 24.54 17.93 -31.60
N GLY A 325 24.54 17.67 -32.90
CA GLY A 325 25.75 17.49 -33.70
C GLY A 325 25.49 16.72 -35.00
N GLU A 326 26.48 16.70 -35.89
CA GLU A 326 26.38 16.05 -37.20
C GLU A 326 26.17 14.52 -37.10
N GLN A 327 25.63 13.93 -38.17
CA GLN A 327 25.51 12.48 -38.29
C GLN A 327 26.91 11.84 -38.25
N GLY A 328 27.07 10.76 -37.49
CA GLY A 328 28.37 10.12 -37.31
C GLY A 328 29.31 10.81 -36.31
N GLY A 329 28.94 11.95 -35.73
CA GLY A 329 29.73 12.66 -34.71
C GLY A 329 29.88 11.95 -33.35
N GLY A 330 29.34 10.73 -33.21
CA GLY A 330 29.48 9.92 -32.00
C GLY A 330 28.52 10.28 -30.84
N LYS A 331 27.40 10.94 -31.13
CA LYS A 331 26.38 11.33 -30.13
C LYS A 331 25.85 10.13 -29.33
N SER A 332 25.37 9.10 -30.02
CA SER A 332 24.85 7.87 -29.38
C SER A 332 25.93 7.14 -28.57
N VAL A 333 27.20 7.21 -29.00
CA VAL A 333 28.31 6.64 -28.24
C VAL A 333 28.59 7.44 -26.96
N ALA A 334 28.52 8.77 -27.01
CA ALA A 334 28.62 9.60 -25.82
C ALA A 334 27.46 9.35 -24.84
N ALA A 335 26.23 9.26 -25.34
CA ALA A 335 25.07 8.92 -24.54
C ALA A 335 25.19 7.51 -23.94
N ARG A 336 25.73 6.54 -24.68
CA ARG A 336 26.05 5.19 -24.18
C ARG A 336 27.02 5.27 -22.99
N HIS A 337 28.13 6.01 -23.12
CA HIS A 337 29.09 6.14 -22.02
C HIS A 337 28.47 6.79 -20.78
N TRP A 338 27.64 7.82 -21.00
CA TRP A 338 26.92 8.49 -19.93
C TRP A 338 25.96 7.54 -19.20
N VAL A 339 25.11 6.81 -19.94
CA VAL A 339 24.16 5.87 -19.34
C VAL A 339 24.86 4.69 -18.66
N GLU A 340 25.98 4.21 -19.20
CA GLU A 340 26.78 3.16 -18.57
C GLU A 340 27.35 3.62 -17.22
N GLN A 341 27.78 4.88 -17.09
CA GLN A 341 28.21 5.45 -15.82
C GLN A 341 27.04 5.62 -14.83
N ARG A 342 25.91 6.18 -15.29
CA ARG A 342 24.71 6.36 -14.46
C ARG A 342 24.11 5.05 -13.97
N SER A 343 24.12 4.01 -14.81
CA SER A 343 23.58 2.68 -14.49
C SER A 343 24.25 1.99 -13.29
N GLN A 344 25.41 2.47 -12.84
CA GLN A 344 26.10 1.99 -11.64
C GLN A 344 25.54 2.61 -10.34
N MET A 345 24.84 3.75 -10.45
CA MET A 345 24.33 4.53 -9.32
C MET A 345 22.81 4.52 -9.26
N GLU A 346 22.12 4.49 -10.40
CA GLU A 346 20.67 4.60 -10.49
C GLU A 346 20.07 3.70 -11.59
N ALA A 347 18.74 3.64 -11.65
CA ALA A 347 18.06 2.98 -12.77
C ALA A 347 18.32 3.76 -14.06
N ALA A 348 18.56 3.04 -15.15
CA ALA A 348 18.86 3.62 -16.45
C ALA A 348 17.99 2.99 -17.54
N LEU A 349 17.41 3.83 -18.40
CA LEU A 349 16.53 3.45 -19.50
C LEU A 349 17.05 4.03 -20.82
N TRP A 350 16.86 3.29 -21.90
CA TRP A 350 17.27 3.69 -23.24
C TRP A 350 16.17 3.36 -24.25
N PHE A 351 15.66 4.41 -24.88
CA PHE A 351 14.68 4.30 -25.95
C PHE A 351 15.36 4.64 -27.26
N ASP A 352 15.48 3.63 -28.13
CA ASP A 352 15.95 3.81 -29.49
C ASP A 352 14.80 4.23 -30.41
N PRO A 353 15.08 4.65 -31.66
CA PRO A 353 14.03 5.07 -32.57
C PRO A 353 12.95 4.01 -32.80
N LYS A 354 13.30 2.71 -32.72
CA LYS A 354 12.33 1.64 -32.94
C LYS A 354 11.30 1.61 -31.82
N LEU A 355 11.70 1.82 -30.56
CA LEU A 355 10.77 1.95 -29.43
C LEU A 355 9.95 3.24 -29.45
N LEU A 356 10.49 4.30 -30.07
CA LEU A 356 9.85 5.62 -30.12
C LEU A 356 8.94 5.80 -31.35
N GLU A 357 9.05 4.95 -32.37
CA GLU A 357 8.18 4.88 -33.55
C GLU A 357 6.81 4.23 -33.21
N ILE A 358 6.15 4.75 -32.18
CA ILE A 358 4.83 4.31 -31.68
C ILE A 358 3.78 5.40 -31.90
N GLY A 359 2.51 5.04 -31.98
CA GLY A 359 1.39 5.99 -32.03
C GLY A 359 0.94 6.48 -30.64
N ASN A 360 1.15 5.66 -29.60
CA ASN A 360 0.77 5.93 -28.22
C ASN A 360 1.53 5.02 -27.23
N LEU A 361 1.46 5.30 -25.94
CA LEU A 361 2.19 4.54 -24.91
C LEU A 361 1.69 3.09 -24.69
N SER A 362 0.50 2.73 -25.18
CA SER A 362 0.03 1.34 -25.11
C SER A 362 0.80 0.45 -26.08
N GLU A 363 1.20 0.96 -27.24
CA GLU A 363 2.07 0.24 -28.17
C GLU A 363 3.45 -0.02 -27.57
N LEU A 364 4.00 0.95 -26.82
CA LEU A 364 5.25 0.77 -26.07
C LEU A 364 5.14 -0.37 -25.06
N ARG A 365 4.03 -0.40 -24.31
CA ARG A 365 3.72 -1.45 -23.34
C ARG A 365 3.68 -2.82 -24.00
N GLU A 366 3.03 -2.93 -25.16
CA GLU A 366 2.94 -4.18 -25.93
C GLU A 366 4.28 -4.62 -26.49
N MET A 367 5.05 -3.71 -27.08
CA MET A 367 6.38 -4.00 -27.65
C MET A 367 7.36 -4.52 -26.61
N LEU A 368 7.29 -4.00 -25.38
CA LEU A 368 8.14 -4.39 -24.26
C LEU A 368 7.55 -5.53 -23.41
N GLY A 369 6.33 -5.98 -23.74
CA GLY A 369 5.64 -7.04 -23.01
C GLY A 369 5.35 -6.70 -21.55
N LEU A 370 5.06 -5.42 -21.26
CA LEU A 370 4.78 -4.94 -19.90
C LEU A 370 3.33 -5.24 -19.50
N ASN A 371 3.14 -5.59 -18.23
CA ASN A 371 1.82 -5.86 -17.67
C ASN A 371 1.10 -4.56 -17.26
N ARG A 372 1.87 -3.56 -16.80
CA ARG A 372 1.37 -2.26 -16.34
C ARG A 372 1.55 -1.18 -17.41
N SER A 373 0.70 -0.16 -17.37
CA SER A 373 0.89 1.03 -18.19
C SER A 373 2.10 1.84 -17.73
N TRP A 374 2.67 2.62 -18.65
CA TRP A 374 3.81 3.49 -18.33
C TRP A 374 3.51 4.45 -17.18
N GLN A 375 2.31 5.05 -17.18
CA GLN A 375 1.90 5.98 -16.13
C GLN A 375 1.85 5.30 -14.76
N GLU A 376 1.27 4.09 -14.66
CA GLU A 376 1.24 3.33 -13.40
C GLU A 376 2.66 3.01 -12.91
N MET A 377 3.57 2.62 -13.82
CA MET A 377 4.95 2.29 -13.46
C MET A 377 5.70 3.48 -12.88
N VAL A 378 5.67 4.64 -13.56
CA VAL A 378 6.36 5.86 -13.11
C VAL A 378 5.76 6.37 -11.79
N THR A 379 4.43 6.32 -11.67
CA THR A 379 3.73 6.76 -10.45
C THR A 379 4.06 5.85 -9.25
N ALA A 380 4.29 4.56 -9.48
CA ALA A 380 4.70 3.59 -8.46
C ALA A 380 6.22 3.35 -8.40
N GLN A 381 7.03 4.33 -8.82
CA GLN A 381 8.48 4.20 -8.83
C GLN A 381 9.05 4.28 -7.41
N ALA A 382 9.78 3.24 -7.01
CA ALA A 382 10.41 3.13 -5.70
C ALA A 382 11.70 3.95 -5.57
N ARG A 383 12.35 4.26 -6.70
CA ARG A 383 13.63 5.00 -6.75
C ARG A 383 13.39 6.50 -6.94
N PRO A 384 14.22 7.36 -6.35
CA PRO A 384 14.06 8.81 -6.50
C PRO A 384 14.37 9.32 -7.91
N SER A 385 15.28 8.67 -8.64
CA SER A 385 15.72 9.10 -9.97
C SER A 385 15.91 7.92 -10.93
N VAL A 386 15.72 8.20 -12.22
CA VAL A 386 15.99 7.29 -13.33
C VAL A 386 16.68 8.09 -14.44
N ALA A 387 17.86 7.64 -14.88
CA ALA A 387 18.51 8.17 -16.07
C ALA A 387 17.79 7.68 -17.34
N VAL A 388 17.43 8.58 -18.24
CA VAL A 388 16.74 8.22 -19.49
C VAL A 388 17.48 8.79 -20.68
N VAL A 389 17.74 7.93 -21.68
CA VAL A 389 18.26 8.35 -22.99
C VAL A 389 17.20 8.11 -24.06
N LEU A 390 16.92 9.14 -24.84
CA LEU A 390 16.12 9.05 -26.07
C LEU A 390 17.06 9.25 -27.27
N ASP A 391 17.39 8.16 -27.96
CA ASP A 391 18.31 8.20 -29.10
C ASP A 391 17.57 8.33 -30.43
N GLY A 392 18.14 9.12 -31.36
CA GLY A 392 17.64 9.28 -32.73
C GLY A 392 16.25 9.92 -32.86
N LEU A 393 15.90 10.87 -31.99
CA LEU A 393 14.64 11.63 -32.04
C LEU A 393 14.40 12.35 -33.38
N ASP A 394 15.45 12.70 -34.12
CA ASP A 394 15.37 13.32 -35.44
C ASP A 394 14.61 12.45 -36.47
N ARG A 395 14.57 11.13 -36.26
CA ARG A 395 13.81 10.20 -37.12
C ARG A 395 12.30 10.34 -36.96
N LEU A 396 11.84 10.94 -35.86
CA LEU A 396 10.42 11.13 -35.56
C LEU A 396 9.86 12.45 -36.12
N LEU A 397 10.70 13.33 -36.66
CA LEU A 397 10.30 14.70 -37.09
C LEU A 397 9.11 14.73 -38.07
N PHE A 398 8.94 13.69 -38.89
CA PHE A 398 7.84 13.58 -39.85
C PHE A 398 6.74 12.60 -39.40
N ARG A 399 6.73 12.24 -38.11
CA ARG A 399 5.77 11.33 -37.48
C ARG A 399 5.13 12.03 -36.26
N PRO A 400 4.09 12.86 -36.47
CA PRO A 400 3.51 13.68 -35.41
C PRO A 400 2.94 12.86 -34.24
N GLU A 401 2.40 11.69 -34.51
CA GLU A 401 1.88 10.77 -33.48
C GLU A 401 3.01 10.26 -32.58
N SER A 402 4.12 9.81 -33.16
CA SER A 402 5.32 9.38 -32.41
C SER A 402 5.99 10.48 -31.61
N MET A 403 6.03 11.70 -32.16
CA MET A 403 6.48 12.88 -31.39
C MET A 403 5.56 13.16 -30.20
N THR A 404 4.24 13.02 -30.38
CA THR A 404 3.26 13.23 -29.30
C THR A 404 3.40 12.15 -28.21
N ALA A 405 3.52 10.89 -28.59
CA ALA A 405 3.73 9.78 -27.65
C ALA A 405 5.05 9.95 -26.88
N THR A 406 6.13 10.35 -27.56
CA THR A 406 7.42 10.63 -26.92
C THR A 406 7.34 11.81 -25.96
N ALA A 407 6.60 12.87 -26.33
CA ALA A 407 6.36 14.00 -25.43
C ALA A 407 5.55 13.59 -24.19
N GLN A 408 4.56 12.72 -24.33
CA GLN A 408 3.82 12.15 -23.20
C GLN A 408 4.73 11.33 -22.27
N LEU A 409 5.61 10.49 -22.84
CA LEU A 409 6.61 9.74 -22.08
C LEU A 409 7.51 10.69 -21.27
N LEU A 410 8.04 11.76 -21.90
CA LEU A 410 8.88 12.75 -21.22
C LEU A 410 8.13 13.52 -20.15
N ALA A 411 6.89 13.96 -20.42
CA ALA A 411 6.08 14.70 -19.46
C ALA A 411 5.87 13.89 -18.17
N THR A 412 5.62 12.59 -18.27
CA THR A 412 5.50 11.74 -17.08
C THR A 412 6.80 11.65 -16.28
N LEU A 413 7.97 11.66 -16.92
CA LEU A 413 9.25 11.58 -16.19
C LEU A 413 9.62 12.88 -15.49
N VAL A 414 9.25 14.03 -16.05
CA VAL A 414 9.66 15.36 -15.52
C VAL A 414 8.69 15.91 -14.47
N HIS A 415 7.42 15.51 -14.50
CA HIS A 415 6.40 16.02 -13.57
C HIS A 415 6.32 15.27 -12.23
N HIS A 416 7.19 14.29 -11.98
CA HIS A 416 7.14 13.43 -10.80
C HIS A 416 8.17 13.79 -9.70
N ASP A 417 8.81 14.96 -9.77
CA ASP A 417 9.67 15.50 -8.71
C ASP A 417 9.01 16.62 -7.89
#